data_AF-A0A7L3CEV9-F1
#
_entry.id   AF-A0A7L3CEV9-F1
#
_cell.length_a   1.000
_cell.length_b   1.000
_cell.length_c   1.000
_cell.angle_alpha   90.00
_cell.angle_beta   90.00
_cell.angle_gamma   90.00
#
_symmetry.space_group_name_H-M   'P 1'
#
loop_
_entity.id
_entity.type
_entity.pdbx_description
1 polymer ?
#
loop_
_entity_poly.entity_id
_entity_poly.type
_entity_poly.pdbx_seq_one_letter_code
_entity_poly.pdbx_strand_id
1 'polypeptide(L)'
;GAMAAARARAAASLLEATSVPRDVVLFRHERDRFFRLVGFFCTGQGIFWTYLAHFAFTALRPAPGPGPDDPLRPRDNKWRFGFTASCLTLGSLIMAAGCLFPLRAVRRVTLLRRGTEVTISTHGPLGLGRGAVITVPLRHVSCRAHRSEVPAAIPLKVKGRPFFFLLDKGGQLHHPRLFDVTVGAYRKL
;
A
#
# COMPACT_ATOMS: atom_id res chain seq x y z
N GLY A 1 -12.95 -20.70 41.83
CA GLY A 1 -12.24 -21.79 41.14
C GLY A 1 -10.77 -21.44 40.95
N ALA A 2 -9.87 -22.14 41.62
CA ALA A 2 -8.42 -21.85 41.64
C ALA A 2 -7.77 -21.81 40.24
N MET A 3 -8.29 -22.60 39.30
CA MET A 3 -7.82 -22.64 37.91
C MET A 3 -8.14 -21.37 37.10
N ALA A 4 -9.24 -20.67 37.43
CA ALA A 4 -9.58 -19.38 36.84
C ALA A 4 -8.66 -18.26 37.38
N ALA A 5 -8.32 -18.31 38.66
CA ALA A 5 -7.38 -17.38 39.29
C ALA A 5 -5.93 -17.59 38.78
N ALA A 6 -5.52 -18.83 38.53
CA ALA A 6 -4.23 -19.15 37.93
C ALA A 6 -4.12 -18.65 36.48
N ARG A 7 -5.18 -18.81 35.68
CA ARG A 7 -5.27 -18.23 34.32
C ARG A 7 -5.26 -16.71 34.33
N ALA A 8 -5.95 -16.08 35.28
CA ALA A 8 -5.95 -14.63 35.43
C ALA A 8 -4.57 -14.10 35.83
N ARG A 9 -3.85 -14.79 36.72
CA ARG A 9 -2.47 -14.46 37.09
C ARG A 9 -1.48 -14.69 35.95
N ALA A 10 -1.62 -15.76 35.18
CA ALA A 10 -0.79 -16.01 34.00
C ALA A 10 -1.07 -14.98 32.88
N ALA A 11 -2.32 -14.57 32.70
CA ALA A 11 -2.70 -13.51 31.78
C ALA A 11 -2.15 -12.15 32.26
N ALA A 12 -2.23 -11.87 33.57
CA ALA A 12 -1.67 -10.67 34.18
C ALA A 12 -0.13 -10.64 34.07
N SER A 13 0.55 -11.76 34.32
CA SER A 13 2.01 -11.84 34.18
C SER A 13 2.46 -11.77 32.73
N LEU A 14 1.65 -12.25 31.78
CA LEU A 14 1.88 -12.05 30.34
C LEU A 14 1.65 -10.59 29.93
N LEU A 15 0.65 -9.93 30.51
CA LEU A 15 0.39 -8.49 30.33
C LEU A 15 1.50 -7.62 30.91
N GLU A 16 2.05 -8.03 32.06
CA GLU A 16 3.15 -7.36 32.76
C GLU A 16 4.49 -7.64 32.07
N ALA A 17 4.71 -8.85 31.55
CA ALA A 17 5.84 -9.18 30.67
C ALA A 17 5.72 -8.51 29.28
N THR A 18 4.51 -8.11 28.88
CA THR A 18 4.27 -7.24 27.71
C THR A 18 4.13 -5.77 28.07
N SER A 19 4.37 -5.37 29.33
CA SER A 19 4.51 -3.96 29.72
C SER A 19 5.85 -3.45 29.21
N VAL A 20 5.84 -3.14 27.93
CA VAL A 20 6.99 -2.74 27.15
C VAL A 20 7.44 -1.35 27.64
N PRO A 21 8.57 -1.19 28.36
CA PRO A 21 8.92 0.08 29.01
C PRO A 21 9.37 1.18 28.03
N ARG A 22 9.61 0.80 26.77
CA ARG A 22 10.06 1.65 25.66
C ARG A 22 9.39 1.21 24.37
N ASP A 23 9.04 2.12 23.48
CA ASP A 23 8.34 1.75 22.25
C ASP A 23 9.12 0.67 21.46
N VAL A 24 8.52 -0.52 21.28
CA VAL A 24 9.17 -1.67 20.66
C VAL A 24 8.80 -1.72 19.19
N VAL A 25 9.82 -1.71 18.33
CA VAL A 25 9.63 -1.94 16.90
C VAL A 25 9.42 -3.44 16.67
N LEU A 26 8.22 -3.82 16.23
CA LEU A 26 7.87 -5.21 15.94
C LEU A 26 8.31 -5.61 14.53
N PHE A 27 8.10 -4.70 13.58
CA PHE A 27 8.38 -4.91 12.17
C PHE A 27 9.01 -3.67 11.57
N ARG A 28 10.04 -3.88 10.76
CA ARG A 28 10.71 -2.83 10.01
C ARG A 28 11.01 -3.32 8.60
N HIS A 29 10.59 -2.56 7.60
CA HIS A 29 10.86 -2.81 6.20
C HIS A 29 11.35 -1.52 5.55
N GLU A 30 12.66 -1.42 5.32
CA GLU A 30 13.29 -0.24 4.74
C GLU A 30 13.64 -0.49 3.27
N ARG A 31 12.61 -0.62 2.45
CA ARG A 31 12.76 -0.80 0.99
C ARG A 31 12.43 0.47 0.21
N ASP A 32 12.75 1.62 0.80
CA ASP A 32 12.48 2.95 0.23
C ASP A 32 13.07 3.10 -1.18
N ARG A 33 14.26 2.53 -1.44
CA ARG A 33 14.90 2.54 -2.77
C ARG A 33 14.05 1.86 -3.84
N PHE A 34 13.47 0.70 -3.51
CA PHE A 34 12.63 -0.05 -4.44
C PHE A 34 11.37 0.74 -4.80
N PHE A 35 10.66 1.25 -3.79
CA PHE A 35 9.46 2.05 -4.03
C PHE A 35 9.76 3.36 -4.77
N ARG A 36 10.93 3.99 -4.53
CA ARG A 36 11.39 5.15 -5.31
C ARG A 36 11.67 4.80 -6.77
N LEU A 37 12.32 3.67 -7.04
CA LEU A 37 12.59 3.23 -8.40
C LEU A 37 11.30 2.91 -9.16
N VAL A 38 10.37 2.20 -8.50
CA VAL A 38 9.03 1.95 -9.04
C VAL A 38 8.28 3.27 -9.27
N GLY A 39 8.35 4.21 -8.33
CA GLY A 39 7.76 5.54 -8.48
C GLY A 39 8.34 6.32 -9.66
N PHE A 40 9.66 6.33 -9.83
CA PHE A 40 10.33 6.93 -10.98
C PHE A 40 9.88 6.29 -12.30
N PHE A 41 9.81 4.95 -12.33
CA PHE A 41 9.32 4.22 -13.50
C PHE A 41 7.86 4.56 -13.82
N CYS A 42 6.98 4.57 -12.82
CA CYS A 42 5.56 4.95 -12.99
C CYS A 42 5.41 6.39 -13.48
N THR A 43 6.19 7.33 -12.94
CA THR A 43 6.20 8.73 -13.41
C THR A 43 6.67 8.83 -14.84
N GLY A 44 7.77 8.16 -15.20
CA GLY A 44 8.28 8.13 -16.58
C GLY A 44 7.27 7.54 -17.57
N GLN A 45 6.63 6.43 -17.20
CA GLN A 45 5.56 5.82 -17.99
C GLN A 45 4.36 6.77 -18.12
N GLY A 46 3.94 7.44 -17.04
CA GLY A 46 2.86 8.43 -17.09
C GLY A 46 3.15 9.58 -18.07
N ILE A 47 4.38 10.10 -18.04
CA ILE A 47 4.84 11.14 -18.98
C ILE A 47 4.82 10.61 -20.41
N PHE A 48 5.35 9.40 -20.64
CA PHE A 48 5.37 8.76 -21.94
C PHE A 48 3.96 8.59 -22.52
N TRP A 49 3.02 8.04 -21.76
CA TRP A 49 1.64 7.83 -22.22
C TRP A 49 0.90 9.16 -22.44
N THR A 50 1.16 10.17 -21.61
CA THR A 50 0.61 11.52 -21.80
C THR A 50 1.17 12.16 -23.07
N TYR A 51 2.47 12.01 -23.33
CA TYR A 51 3.09 12.47 -24.57
C TYR A 51 2.51 11.77 -25.79
N LEU A 52 2.31 10.45 -25.73
CA LEU A 52 1.70 9.69 -26.83
C LEU A 52 0.25 10.13 -27.09
N ALA A 53 -0.52 10.42 -26.04
CA ALA A 53 -1.85 11.01 -26.15
C ALA A 53 -1.81 12.39 -26.83
N HIS A 54 -0.89 13.26 -26.39
CA HIS A 54 -0.68 14.57 -26.99
C HIS A 54 -0.28 14.46 -28.47
N PHE A 55 0.65 13.56 -28.79
CA PHE A 55 1.10 13.29 -30.16
C PHE A 55 -0.06 12.77 -31.03
N ALA A 56 -0.85 11.82 -30.54
CA ALA A 56 -2.00 11.31 -31.28
C ALA A 56 -3.07 12.39 -31.55
N PHE A 57 -3.26 13.31 -30.62
CA PHE A 57 -4.21 14.39 -30.78
C PHE A 57 -3.71 15.50 -31.73
N THR A 58 -2.41 15.76 -31.73
CA THR A 58 -1.81 16.88 -32.48
C THR A 58 -1.26 16.48 -33.85
N ALA A 59 -0.54 15.36 -33.94
CA ALA A 59 0.16 14.92 -35.15
C ALA A 59 -0.70 14.04 -36.08
N LEU A 60 -1.64 13.24 -35.55
CA LEU A 60 -2.54 12.40 -36.38
C LEU A 60 -3.75 13.20 -36.90
N ARG A 61 -3.63 14.52 -37.03
CA ARG A 61 -4.65 15.37 -37.63
C ARG A 61 -4.69 15.10 -39.14
N PRO A 62 -5.88 14.99 -39.75
CA PRO A 62 -5.97 14.93 -41.22
C PRO A 62 -5.26 16.15 -41.82
N ALA A 63 -4.43 15.92 -42.84
CA ALA A 63 -3.75 17.00 -43.55
C ALA A 63 -4.78 18.02 -44.11
N PRO A 64 -4.45 19.32 -44.20
CA PRO A 64 -5.29 20.29 -44.88
C PRO A 64 -5.34 19.92 -46.38
N GLY A 65 -6.37 19.20 -46.80
CA GLY A 65 -6.63 18.83 -48.19
C GLY A 65 -7.74 19.68 -48.83
N PRO A 66 -7.85 19.70 -50.17
CA PRO A 66 -8.80 20.53 -50.89
C PRO A 66 -10.21 19.99 -50.68
N GLY A 67 -11.00 20.68 -49.85
CA GLY A 67 -12.44 20.48 -49.74
C GLY A 67 -12.91 19.30 -48.87
N PRO A 68 -14.21 19.32 -48.49
CA PRO A 68 -14.85 18.28 -47.68
C PRO A 68 -15.12 16.95 -48.43
N ASP A 69 -14.90 16.89 -49.75
CA ASP A 69 -15.24 15.77 -50.63
C ASP A 69 -14.05 14.91 -51.08
N ASP A 70 -12.87 15.08 -50.47
CA ASP A 70 -11.69 14.27 -50.78
C ASP A 70 -11.87 12.80 -50.33
N PRO A 71 -11.91 11.81 -51.25
CA PRO A 71 -12.19 10.40 -50.92
C PRO A 71 -11.14 9.74 -50.03
N LEU A 72 -9.92 10.28 -50.00
CA LEU A 72 -8.81 9.78 -49.19
C LEU A 72 -8.79 10.39 -47.77
N ARG A 73 -9.69 11.34 -47.48
CA ARG A 73 -9.77 12.00 -46.18
C ARG A 73 -10.53 11.12 -45.17
N PRO A 74 -9.90 10.73 -44.05
CA PRO A 74 -10.61 10.00 -42.99
C PRO A 74 -11.76 10.85 -42.42
N ARG A 75 -13.00 10.41 -42.66
CA ARG A 75 -14.22 11.15 -42.28
C ARG A 75 -14.52 11.07 -40.77
N ASP A 76 -14.03 10.03 -40.09
CA ASP A 76 -14.31 9.76 -38.69
C ASP A 76 -13.09 9.95 -37.79
N ASN A 77 -13.17 10.92 -36.85
CA ASN A 77 -12.12 11.21 -35.87
C ASN A 77 -12.25 10.37 -34.59
N LYS A 78 -13.29 9.51 -34.45
CA LYS A 78 -13.52 8.70 -33.25
C LYS A 78 -12.33 7.84 -32.86
N TRP A 79 -11.59 7.30 -33.83
CA TRP A 79 -10.41 6.46 -33.55
C TRP A 79 -9.30 7.23 -32.83
N ARG A 80 -9.13 8.53 -33.13
CA ARG A 80 -8.12 9.40 -32.49
C ARG A 80 -8.47 9.67 -31.05
N PHE A 81 -9.75 9.97 -30.79
CA PHE A 81 -10.26 10.14 -29.44
C PHE A 81 -10.18 8.83 -28.66
N GLY A 82 -10.49 7.69 -29.28
CA GLY A 82 -10.33 6.36 -28.70
C GLY A 82 -8.89 6.07 -28.29
N PHE A 83 -7.94 6.30 -29.19
CA PHE A 83 -6.52 6.08 -28.92
C PHE A 83 -5.95 7.05 -27.88
N THR A 84 -6.35 8.33 -27.94
CA THR A 84 -5.95 9.34 -26.94
C THR A 84 -6.50 8.97 -25.56
N ALA A 85 -7.77 8.58 -25.49
CA ALA A 85 -8.41 8.11 -24.27
C ALA A 85 -7.71 6.86 -23.72
N SER A 86 -7.40 5.86 -24.56
CA SER A 86 -6.70 4.66 -24.10
C SER A 86 -5.31 4.96 -23.53
N CYS A 87 -4.56 5.87 -24.17
CA CYS A 87 -3.26 6.31 -23.67
C CYS A 87 -3.37 6.99 -22.30
N LEU A 88 -4.33 7.92 -22.15
CA LEU A 88 -4.57 8.61 -20.88
C LEU A 88 -5.04 7.65 -19.79
N THR A 89 -5.94 6.71 -20.10
CA THR A 89 -6.41 5.69 -19.16
C THR A 89 -5.26 4.81 -18.68
N LEU A 90 -4.42 4.32 -19.60
CA LEU A 90 -3.29 3.47 -19.24
C LEU A 90 -2.23 4.21 -18.41
N GLY A 91 -1.86 5.43 -18.81
CA GLY A 91 -0.95 6.29 -18.05
C GLY A 91 -1.48 6.61 -16.65
N SER A 92 -2.77 6.93 -16.54
CA SER A 92 -3.44 7.18 -15.26
C SER A 92 -3.45 5.96 -14.35
N LEU A 93 -3.70 4.76 -14.91
CA LEU A 93 -3.69 3.51 -14.15
C LEU A 93 -2.30 3.18 -13.60
N ILE A 94 -1.25 3.35 -14.42
CA ILE A 94 0.13 3.14 -14.00
C ILE A 94 0.53 4.12 -12.88
N MET A 95 0.16 5.40 -13.03
CA MET A 95 0.44 6.41 -12.01
C MET A 95 -0.34 6.13 -10.71
N ALA A 96 -1.62 5.79 -10.83
CA ALA A 96 -2.45 5.42 -9.68
C ALA A 96 -1.88 4.19 -8.94
N ALA A 97 -1.41 3.17 -9.66
CA ALA A 97 -0.76 2.02 -9.05
C ALA A 97 0.53 2.41 -8.30
N GLY A 98 1.38 3.25 -8.92
CA GLY A 98 2.59 3.77 -8.30
C GLY A 98 2.33 4.64 -7.06
N CYS A 99 1.17 5.30 -6.98
CA CYS A 99 0.74 6.06 -5.81
C CYS A 99 0.11 5.17 -4.73
N LEU A 100 -0.83 4.29 -5.11
CA LEU A 100 -1.66 3.53 -4.18
C LEU A 100 -0.92 2.34 -3.55
N PHE A 101 0.00 1.70 -4.28
CA PHE A 101 0.71 0.52 -3.78
C PHE A 101 1.64 0.86 -2.58
N PRO A 102 2.50 1.90 -2.64
CA PRO A 102 3.30 2.32 -1.48
C PRO A 102 2.46 2.74 -0.27
N LEU A 103 1.30 3.36 -0.49
CA LEU A 103 0.40 3.79 0.59
C LEU A 103 -0.18 2.60 1.39
N ARG A 104 -0.19 1.40 0.82
CA ARG A 104 -0.66 0.17 1.47
C ARG A 104 0.49 -0.64 2.06
N ALA A 105 1.71 -0.44 1.59
CA ALA A 105 2.90 -1.12 2.09
C ALA A 105 3.32 -0.55 3.45
N VAL A 106 3.39 -1.41 4.45
CA VAL A 106 3.82 -1.06 5.80
C VAL A 106 5.34 -0.98 5.86
N ARG A 107 5.84 0.17 6.28
CA ARG A 107 7.27 0.42 6.49
C ARG A 107 7.70 0.05 7.91
N ARG A 108 6.88 0.39 8.90
CA ARG A 108 7.21 0.17 10.31
C ARG A 108 5.96 -0.09 11.13
N VAL A 109 6.05 -1.04 12.05
CA VAL A 109 5.06 -1.26 13.10
C VAL A 109 5.76 -1.14 14.45
N THR A 110 5.32 -0.18 15.25
CA THR A 110 5.84 0.07 16.59
C THR A 110 4.72 -0.15 17.60
N LEU A 111 4.97 -0.98 18.60
CA LEU A 111 4.12 -1.14 19.76
C LEU A 111 4.48 -0.04 20.78
N LEU A 112 3.51 0.79 21.14
CA LEU A 112 3.73 1.87 22.10
C LEU A 112 3.88 1.32 23.52
N ARG A 113 4.58 2.08 24.38
CA ARG A 113 4.91 1.76 25.79
C ARG A 113 3.78 1.17 26.65
N ARG A 114 2.53 1.46 26.31
CA ARG A 114 1.37 0.96 27.06
C ARG A 114 0.92 -0.44 26.65
N GLY A 115 1.49 -1.02 25.59
CA GLY A 115 1.05 -2.31 25.06
C GLY A 115 -0.42 -2.34 24.64
N THR A 116 -1.05 -1.17 24.48
CA THR A 116 -2.47 -1.00 24.15
C THR A 116 -2.68 -0.40 22.76
N GLU A 117 -1.67 0.30 22.24
CA GLU A 117 -1.71 1.02 20.98
C GLU A 117 -0.52 0.66 20.11
N VAL A 118 -0.75 0.68 18.80
CA VAL A 118 0.24 0.38 17.77
C VAL A 118 0.28 1.52 16.78
N THR A 119 1.50 1.96 16.49
CA THR A 119 1.77 2.91 15.43
C THR A 119 2.19 2.16 14.17
N ILE A 120 1.43 2.33 13.10
CA ILE A 120 1.71 1.80 11.77
C ILE A 120 2.16 2.97 10.91
N SER A 121 3.32 2.83 10.27
CA SER A 121 3.83 3.80 9.29
C SER A 121 3.88 3.15 7.92
N THR A 122 3.34 3.83 6.91
CA THR A 122 3.38 3.37 5.50
C THR A 122 4.44 4.10 4.69
N HIS A 123 4.70 3.65 3.46
CA HIS A 123 5.51 4.40 2.51
C HIS A 123 4.71 5.58 1.92
N GLY A 124 5.42 6.62 1.46
CA GLY A 124 4.82 7.76 0.80
C GLY A 124 4.46 7.47 -0.67
N PRO A 125 3.59 8.29 -1.28
CA PRO A 125 3.17 8.11 -2.67
C PRO A 125 4.38 8.18 -3.61
N LEU A 126 4.42 7.32 -4.64
CA LEU A 126 5.54 7.19 -5.59
C LEU A 126 6.90 6.91 -4.91
N GLY A 127 6.89 6.37 -3.69
CA GLY A 127 8.10 6.13 -2.90
C GLY A 127 8.76 7.41 -2.37
N LEU A 128 8.13 8.57 -2.50
CA LEU A 128 8.66 9.84 -2.01
C LEU A 128 8.31 10.04 -0.53
N GLY A 129 9.34 10.29 0.28
CA GLY A 129 9.19 10.66 1.68
C GLY A 129 8.63 9.56 2.59
N ARG A 130 8.13 9.99 3.76
CA ARG A 130 7.45 9.12 4.74
C ARG A 130 5.95 9.19 4.49
N GLY A 131 5.29 8.03 4.52
CA GLY A 131 3.85 7.94 4.34
C GLY A 131 3.08 8.29 5.61
N ALA A 132 1.80 7.96 5.59
CA ALA A 132 0.92 8.18 6.73
C ALA A 132 1.41 7.39 7.95
N VAL A 133 1.41 8.07 9.10
CA VAL A 133 1.65 7.46 10.41
C VAL A 133 0.31 7.43 11.12
N ILE A 134 -0.14 6.24 11.49
CA ILE A 134 -1.42 6.05 12.17
C ILE A 134 -1.18 5.34 13.49
N THR A 135 -1.71 5.92 14.57
CA THR A 135 -1.75 5.26 15.87
C THR A 135 -3.14 4.71 16.09
N VAL A 136 -3.23 3.40 16.27
CA VAL A 136 -4.49 2.69 16.44
C VAL A 136 -4.42 1.78 17.66
N PRO A 137 -5.52 1.65 18.43
CA PRO A 137 -5.58 0.68 19.51
C PRO A 137 -5.41 -0.75 18.99
N LEU A 138 -4.68 -1.60 19.70
CA LEU A 138 -4.46 -3.02 19.34
C LEU A 138 -5.76 -3.79 19.16
N ARG A 139 -6.81 -3.43 19.91
CA ARG A 139 -8.15 -4.01 19.76
C ARG A 139 -8.77 -3.77 18.37
N HIS A 140 -8.27 -2.79 17.62
CA HIS A 140 -8.74 -2.43 16.28
C HIS A 140 -7.83 -2.98 15.18
N VAL A 141 -6.84 -3.81 15.52
CA VAL A 141 -5.90 -4.39 14.57
C VAL A 141 -6.05 -5.91 14.62
N SER A 142 -6.15 -6.55 13.46
CA SER A 142 -6.12 -8.00 13.36
C SER A 142 -5.38 -8.47 12.11
N CYS A 143 -4.69 -9.60 12.26
CA CYS A 143 -4.10 -10.30 11.14
C CYS A 143 -5.11 -11.30 10.59
N ARG A 144 -5.32 -11.30 9.27
CA ARG A 144 -6.23 -12.26 8.62
C ARG A 144 -5.58 -13.58 8.23
N ALA A 145 -4.25 -13.64 8.23
CA ALA A 145 -3.53 -14.84 7.84
C ALA A 145 -2.29 -15.02 8.72
N HIS A 146 -1.95 -16.28 8.98
CA HIS A 146 -0.75 -16.60 9.73
C HIS A 146 0.49 -16.41 8.84
N ARG A 147 1.62 -16.00 9.42
CA ARG A 147 2.87 -15.73 8.66
C ARG A 147 3.36 -16.91 7.82
N SER A 148 3.02 -18.13 8.22
CA SER A 148 3.40 -19.36 7.52
C SER A 148 2.56 -19.64 6.27
N GLU A 149 1.36 -19.06 6.19
CA GLU A 149 0.38 -19.36 5.13
C GLU A 149 0.52 -18.45 3.91
N VAL A 150 1.04 -17.23 4.08
CA VAL A 150 1.08 -16.25 2.98
C VAL A 150 2.46 -16.15 2.35
N PRO A 151 2.66 -16.41 1.05
CA PRO A 151 4.00 -16.50 0.47
C PRO A 151 4.74 -15.15 0.35
N ALA A 152 4.04 -14.02 0.22
CA ALA A 152 4.68 -12.73 -0.12
C ALA A 152 4.46 -11.60 0.92
N ALA A 153 3.24 -11.39 1.41
CA ALA A 153 2.95 -10.29 2.33
C ALA A 153 1.81 -10.63 3.30
N ILE A 154 1.98 -10.28 4.58
CA ILE A 154 0.99 -10.53 5.63
C ILE A 154 -0.06 -9.39 5.62
N PRO A 155 -1.35 -9.68 5.38
CA PRO A 155 -2.39 -8.66 5.37
C PRO A 155 -2.86 -8.30 6.79
N LEU A 156 -2.69 -7.03 7.14
CA LEU A 156 -3.12 -6.44 8.40
C LEU A 156 -4.40 -5.63 8.19
N LYS A 157 -5.48 -6.01 8.88
CA LYS A 157 -6.75 -5.27 8.87
C LYS A 157 -6.80 -4.32 10.05
N VAL A 158 -7.19 -3.08 9.76
CA VAL A 158 -7.42 -2.03 10.76
C VAL A 158 -8.91 -1.68 10.73
N LYS A 159 -9.56 -1.65 11.91
CA LYS A 159 -10.97 -1.29 12.07
C LYS A 159 -11.21 0.14 11.62
N GLY A 160 -12.28 0.37 10.86
CA GLY A 160 -12.61 1.69 10.31
C GLY A 160 -11.83 2.07 9.05
N ARG A 161 -11.03 1.16 8.47
CA ARG A 161 -10.38 1.39 7.17
C ARG A 161 -10.82 0.37 6.12
N PRO A 162 -11.12 0.83 4.89
CA PRO A 162 -11.60 -0.06 3.83
C PRO A 162 -10.51 -1.06 3.42
N PHE A 163 -9.26 -0.62 3.37
CA PHE A 163 -8.14 -1.40 2.82
C PHE A 163 -7.29 -2.12 3.88
N PHE A 164 -6.68 -3.23 3.46
CA PHE A 164 -5.68 -3.96 4.23
C PHE A 164 -4.30 -3.33 4.01
N PHE A 165 -3.53 -3.25 5.09
CA PHE A 165 -2.12 -2.89 5.07
C PHE A 165 -1.29 -4.14 4.85
N LEU A 166 -0.30 -4.07 3.97
CA LEU A 166 0.51 -5.23 3.58
C LEU A 166 1.88 -5.14 4.23
N LEU A 167 2.22 -6.14 5.05
CA LEU A 167 3.57 -6.29 5.61
C LEU A 167 4.37 -7.24 4.71
N ASP A 168 5.37 -6.73 4.01
CA ASP A 168 6.25 -7.54 3.16
C ASP A 168 7.06 -8.53 4.03
N LYS A 169 7.09 -9.81 3.63
CA LYS A 169 7.91 -10.83 4.30
C LYS A 169 9.41 -10.52 4.23
N GLY A 170 9.86 -9.73 3.26
CA GLY A 170 11.23 -9.25 3.18
C GLY A 170 11.62 -8.23 4.27
N GLY A 171 10.70 -7.86 5.18
CA GLY A 171 11.00 -7.00 6.33
C GLY A 171 11.66 -7.74 7.50
N GLN A 172 12.41 -7.00 8.31
CA GLN A 172 13.00 -7.49 9.55
C GLN A 172 11.94 -7.52 10.67
N LEU A 173 11.67 -8.72 11.18
CA LEU A 173 10.86 -8.96 12.38
C LEU A 173 11.80 -9.06 13.59
N HIS A 174 11.85 -8.01 14.42
CA HIS A 174 12.72 -8.02 15.60
C HIS A 174 12.21 -8.94 16.72
N HIS A 175 10.88 -9.01 16.91
CA HIS A 175 10.25 -9.79 17.99
C HIS A 175 9.08 -10.62 17.47
N PRO A 176 9.33 -11.75 16.76
CA PRO A 176 8.28 -12.54 16.12
C PRO A 176 7.24 -13.07 17.09
N ARG A 177 7.64 -13.56 18.27
CA ARG A 177 6.69 -14.05 19.30
C ARG A 177 5.78 -12.94 19.82
N LEU A 178 6.34 -11.74 20.04
CA LEU A 178 5.57 -10.60 20.53
C LEU A 178 4.62 -10.08 19.45
N PHE A 179 5.06 -10.11 18.19
CA PHE A 179 4.20 -9.81 17.03
C PHE A 179 3.02 -10.78 16.95
N ASP A 180 3.26 -12.10 17.02
CA ASP A 180 2.22 -13.14 16.89
C ASP A 180 1.12 -13.01 17.97
N VAL A 181 1.48 -12.63 19.21
CA VAL A 181 0.55 -12.46 20.33
C VAL A 181 -0.22 -11.13 20.28
N THR A 182 0.36 -10.09 19.66
CA THR A 182 -0.20 -8.73 19.63
C THR A 182 -0.86 -8.40 18.30
N VAL A 183 -0.08 -7.94 17.33
CA VAL A 183 -0.51 -7.44 16.02
C VAL A 183 -0.89 -8.57 15.06
N GLY A 184 -0.18 -9.70 15.16
CA GLY A 184 -0.38 -10.92 14.40
C GLY A 184 -1.53 -11.80 14.91
N ALA A 185 -2.14 -11.44 16.05
CA ALA A 185 -3.20 -12.24 16.63
C ALA A 185 -4.46 -12.24 15.73
N TYR A 186 -4.99 -13.44 15.47
CA TYR A 186 -6.25 -13.58 14.75
C TYR A 186 -7.40 -13.12 15.64
N ARG A 187 -8.09 -12.05 15.24
CA ARG A 187 -9.24 -11.47 15.95
C ARG A 187 -10.34 -11.13 14.95
N LYS A 188 -11.59 -11.45 15.29
CA LYS A 188 -12.76 -10.93 14.58
C LYS A 188 -12.92 -9.46 14.97
N LEU A 189 -12.83 -8.56 13.98
CA LEU A 189 -13.00 -7.11 14.13
C LEU A 189 -14.40 -6.66 13.74
#